data_AF-C0DWY4-F1
#
_entry.id   AF-C0DWY4-F1
#
_cell.length_a   1.000
_cell.length_b   1.000
_cell.length_c   1.000
_cell.angle_alpha   90.00
_cell.angle_beta   90.00
_cell.angle_gamma   90.00
#
_symmetry.space_group_name_H-M   'P 1'
#
loop_
_entity.id
_entity.type
_entity.pdbx_description
1 polymer ?
#
loop_
_entity_poly.entity_id
_entity_poly.type
_entity_poly.pdbx_seq_one_letter_code
_entity_poly.pdbx_strand_id
1 'polypeptide(L)'
;MLDVDAGHEESANQALALLRRLHSQAAEFDRCWRRFAAEQLLEDAVNWQEETDEPVVPPESLDAEAFARCIELSELALQKEGFTAYYDDGDLFFGHVILVEGGKDGEPDDAYIAG
;
A
#
# COMPACT_ATOMS: atom_id res chain seq x y z
N MET A 1 15.24 14.44 38.04
CA MET A 1 15.45 14.86 36.65
C MET A 1 14.76 13.82 35.80
N LEU A 2 13.51 14.09 35.41
CA LEU A 2 12.78 13.24 34.45
C LEU A 2 13.23 13.76 33.09
N ASP A 3 14.19 13.07 32.47
CA ASP A 3 14.48 13.28 31.04
C ASP A 3 13.25 12.80 30.29
N VAL A 4 12.34 13.75 30.01
CA VAL A 4 11.30 13.55 29.02
C VAL A 4 12.04 13.54 27.70
N ASP A 5 12.20 12.34 27.14
CA ASP A 5 12.84 12.06 25.87
C ASP A 5 12.18 12.92 24.77
N ALA A 6 12.85 14.02 24.41
CA ALA A 6 12.39 14.96 23.39
C ALA A 6 12.17 14.29 22.01
N GLY A 7 12.73 13.09 21.78
CA GLY A 7 12.50 12.30 20.58
C GLY A 7 11.07 11.75 20.45
N HIS A 8 10.33 11.60 21.56
CA HIS A 8 8.96 11.05 21.55
C HIS A 8 7.92 12.10 21.11
N GLU A 9 8.08 13.36 21.50
CA GLU A 9 7.13 14.43 21.15
C GLU A 9 7.20 14.82 19.67
N GLU A 10 8.41 14.86 19.10
CA GLU A 10 8.61 15.21 17.69
C GLU A 10 8.07 14.12 16.75
N SER A 11 8.27 12.85 17.13
CA SER A 11 7.78 11.68 16.37
C SER A 11 6.26 11.58 16.38
N ALA A 12 5.62 11.82 17.54
CA ALA A 12 4.16 11.81 17.66
C ALA A 12 3.50 12.94 16.86
N ASN A 13 4.13 14.12 16.81
CA ASN A 13 3.64 15.25 16.01
C ASN A 13 3.71 14.99 14.51
N GLN A 14 4.76 14.29 14.03
CA GLN A 14 4.91 13.95 12.61
C GLN A 14 3.87 12.91 12.17
N ALA A 15 3.71 11.82 12.92
CA ALA A 15 2.67 10.83 12.66
C ALA A 15 1.26 11.45 12.66
N LEU A 16 0.99 12.37 13.59
CA LEU A 16 -0.29 13.09 13.64
C LEU A 16 -0.49 14.03 12.45
N ALA A 17 0.56 14.67 11.94
CA ALA A 17 0.50 15.51 10.75
C ALA A 17 0.18 14.68 9.50
N LEU A 18 0.86 13.54 9.33
CA LEU A 18 0.57 12.60 8.24
C LEU A 18 -0.86 12.08 8.33
N LEU A 19 -1.31 11.63 9.51
CA LEU A 19 -2.68 11.16 9.74
C LEU A 19 -3.73 12.21 9.34
N ARG A 20 -3.53 13.48 9.74
CA ARG A 20 -4.46 14.57 9.39
C ARG A 20 -4.54 14.79 7.88
N ARG A 21 -3.39 14.74 7.19
CA ARG A 21 -3.32 14.89 5.74
C ARG A 21 -3.97 13.72 5.02
N LEU A 22 -3.65 12.49 5.43
CA LEU A 22 -4.29 11.27 4.94
C LEU A 22 -5.80 11.31 5.13
N HIS A 23 -6.28 11.71 6.31
CA HIS A 23 -7.71 11.81 6.56
C HIS A 23 -8.40 12.83 5.62
N SER A 24 -7.75 13.94 5.29
CA SER A 24 -8.31 14.94 4.36
C SER A 24 -8.26 14.55 2.88
N GLN A 25 -7.36 13.65 2.50
CA GLN A 25 -7.06 13.31 1.10
C GLN A 25 -7.05 11.78 0.86
N ALA A 26 -7.79 11.02 1.68
CA ALA A 26 -7.68 9.57 1.76
C ALA A 26 -7.85 8.90 0.39
N ALA A 27 -8.85 9.33 -0.39
CA ALA A 27 -9.11 8.79 -1.73
C ALA A 27 -8.03 9.16 -2.77
N GLU A 28 -7.31 10.26 -2.57
CA GLU A 28 -6.21 10.64 -3.47
C GLU A 28 -4.95 9.82 -3.18
N PHE A 29 -4.64 9.64 -1.89
CA PHE A 29 -3.54 8.78 -1.46
C PHE A 29 -3.78 7.33 -1.83
N ASP A 30 -4.96 6.78 -1.52
CA ASP A 30 -5.31 5.40 -1.88
C ASP A 30 -5.19 5.17 -3.39
N ARG A 31 -5.74 6.07 -4.21
CA ARG A 31 -5.58 5.97 -5.67
C ARG A 31 -4.11 6.03 -6.11
N CYS A 32 -3.30 6.89 -5.47
CA CYS A 32 -1.88 7.01 -5.77
C CYS A 32 -1.12 5.72 -5.45
N TRP A 33 -1.34 5.18 -4.25
CA TRP A 33 -0.69 3.98 -3.75
C TRP A 33 -1.10 2.73 -4.53
N ARG A 34 -2.39 2.57 -4.85
CA ARG A 34 -2.85 1.46 -5.69
C ARG A 34 -2.21 1.47 -7.08
N ARG A 35 -2.12 2.66 -7.70
CA ARG A 35 -1.44 2.79 -8.99
C ARG A 35 0.04 2.43 -8.88
N PHE A 36 0.72 2.90 -7.83
CA PHE A 36 2.12 2.59 -7.61
C PHE A 36 2.37 1.09 -7.39
N ALA A 37 1.54 0.43 -6.56
CA ALA A 37 1.59 -1.02 -6.38
C ALA A 37 1.35 -1.76 -7.69
N ALA A 38 0.34 -1.35 -8.46
CA ALA A 38 0.05 -1.93 -9.76
C ALA A 38 1.23 -1.79 -10.73
N GLU A 39 1.85 -0.62 -10.82
CA GLU A 39 3.00 -0.42 -11.70
C GLU A 39 4.20 -1.31 -11.34
N GLN A 40 4.41 -1.58 -10.05
CA GLN A 40 5.53 -2.42 -9.58
C GLN A 40 5.26 -3.91 -9.66
N LEU A 41 4.04 -4.35 -9.34
CA LEU A 41 3.70 -5.77 -9.16
C LEU A 41 2.88 -6.35 -10.31
N LEU A 42 2.67 -5.60 -11.40
CA LEU A 42 1.86 -6.07 -12.53
C LEU A 42 2.41 -7.35 -13.15
N GLU A 43 3.72 -7.40 -13.38
CA GLU A 43 4.35 -8.58 -14.00
C GLU A 43 4.18 -9.82 -13.11
N ASP A 44 4.37 -9.67 -11.80
CA ASP A 44 4.14 -10.75 -10.84
C ASP A 44 2.67 -11.21 -10.85
N ALA A 45 1.71 -10.27 -10.83
CA ALA A 45 0.30 -10.65 -10.88
C ALA A 45 -0.08 -11.35 -12.18
N VAL A 46 0.44 -10.90 -13.33
CA VAL A 46 0.22 -11.60 -14.62
C VAL A 46 0.75 -13.03 -14.54
N ASN A 47 1.99 -13.21 -14.06
CA ASN A 47 2.60 -14.54 -13.94
C ASN A 47 1.77 -15.47 -13.04
N TRP A 48 1.28 -14.98 -11.90
CA TRP A 48 0.46 -15.78 -10.99
C TRP A 48 -0.89 -16.12 -11.61
N GLN A 49 -1.54 -15.15 -12.26
CA GLN A 49 -2.83 -15.38 -12.91
C GLN A 49 -2.73 -16.33 -14.12
N GLU A 50 -1.55 -16.45 -14.76
CA GLU A 50 -1.30 -17.48 -15.78
C GLU A 50 -1.17 -18.90 -15.23
N GLU A 51 -0.78 -19.05 -13.95
CA GLU A 51 -0.58 -20.36 -13.31
C GLU A 51 -1.89 -21.00 -12.81
N THR A 52 -2.97 -20.23 -12.71
CA THR A 52 -4.29 -20.70 -12.27
C THR A 52 -5.23 -20.99 -13.44
N ASP A 53 -6.07 -22.02 -13.29
CA ASP A 53 -7.16 -22.31 -14.23
C ASP A 53 -8.36 -21.36 -14.03
N GLU A 54 -8.41 -20.63 -12.91
CA GLU A 54 -9.50 -19.72 -12.53
C GLU A 54 -8.94 -18.31 -12.20
N PRO A 55 -8.44 -17.55 -13.20
CA PRO A 55 -7.93 -16.21 -12.97
C PRO A 55 -9.07 -15.22 -12.66
N VAL A 56 -8.81 -14.29 -11.75
CA VAL A 56 -9.73 -13.20 -11.37
C VAL A 56 -9.92 -12.25 -12.55
N VAL A 57 -8.82 -11.97 -13.25
CA VAL A 57 -8.77 -11.18 -14.48
C VAL A 57 -7.96 -11.97 -15.50
N PRO A 58 -8.43 -12.14 -16.75
CA PRO A 58 -7.64 -12.82 -17.78
C PRO A 58 -6.25 -12.18 -17.92
N PRO A 59 -5.15 -12.95 -17.86
CA PRO A 59 -3.78 -12.41 -17.86
C PRO A 59 -3.49 -11.46 -19.03
N GLU A 60 -4.06 -11.72 -20.21
CA GLU A 60 -3.92 -10.87 -21.40
C GLU A 60 -4.61 -9.50 -21.29
N SER A 61 -5.50 -9.34 -20.31
CA SER A 61 -6.27 -8.13 -20.04
C SER A 61 -5.93 -7.48 -18.69
N LEU A 62 -5.03 -8.10 -17.93
CA LEU A 62 -4.55 -7.57 -16.66
C LEU A 62 -3.51 -6.48 -16.93
N ASP A 63 -3.97 -5.24 -16.94
CA ASP A 63 -3.12 -4.05 -16.94
C ASP A 63 -3.08 -3.39 -15.56
N ALA A 64 -2.24 -2.35 -15.40
CA ALA A 64 -2.11 -1.64 -14.12
C ALA A 64 -3.43 -1.02 -13.63
N GLU A 65 -4.35 -0.65 -14.54
CA GLU A 65 -5.64 -0.11 -14.15
C GLU A 65 -6.57 -1.21 -13.63
N ALA A 66 -6.58 -2.39 -14.27
CA ALA A 66 -7.28 -3.58 -13.81
C ALA A 66 -6.76 -4.04 -12.45
N PHE A 67 -5.44 -4.14 -12.30
CA PHE A 67 -4.80 -4.46 -11.03
C PHE A 67 -5.24 -3.50 -9.91
N ALA A 68 -5.12 -2.19 -10.14
CA ALA A 68 -5.44 -1.19 -9.12
C ALA A 68 -6.92 -1.21 -8.69
N ARG A 69 -7.82 -1.72 -9.54
CA ARG A 69 -9.24 -1.91 -9.22
C ARG A 69 -9.51 -3.16 -8.38
N CYS A 70 -8.65 -4.18 -8.46
CA CYS A 70 -8.80 -5.43 -7.72
C CYS A 70 -8.41 -5.30 -6.25
N ILE A 71 -7.34 -4.57 -5.96
CA ILE A 71 -6.79 -4.49 -4.61
C ILE A 71 -7.61 -3.54 -3.73
N GLU A 72 -7.70 -3.76 -2.42
CA GLU A 72 -8.43 -2.87 -1.50
C GLU A 72 -7.66 -2.59 -0.21
N LEU A 73 -7.58 -1.31 0.19
CA LEU A 73 -6.90 -0.91 1.43
C LEU A 73 -7.65 -1.52 2.63
N SER A 74 -6.98 -2.42 3.35
CA SER A 74 -7.53 -3.11 4.51
C SER A 74 -7.04 -2.51 5.82
N GLU A 75 -5.76 -2.16 5.90
CA GLU A 75 -5.14 -1.59 7.08
C GLU A 75 -4.08 -0.54 6.72
N LEU A 76 -3.87 0.42 7.63
CA LEU A 76 -2.84 1.43 7.50
C LEU A 76 -2.10 1.60 8.83
N ALA A 77 -0.80 1.33 8.81
CA ALA A 77 0.11 1.60 9.91
C ALA A 77 0.90 2.88 9.64
N LEU A 78 0.96 3.76 10.64
CA LEU A 78 1.78 4.97 10.60
C LEU A 78 2.93 4.83 11.59
N GLN A 79 4.16 5.06 11.14
CA GLN A 79 5.34 5.09 11.97
C GLN A 79 6.04 6.45 11.88
N LYS A 80 7.10 6.64 12.66
CA LYS A 80 7.86 7.89 12.68
C LYS A 80 8.38 8.29 11.29
N GLU A 81 8.89 7.32 10.55
CA GLU A 81 9.57 7.57 9.28
C GLU A 81 8.63 7.56 8.08
N GLY A 82 7.37 7.12 8.25
CA GLY A 82 6.47 6.93 7.13
C GLY A 82 5.19 6.15 7.44
N PHE A 83 4.76 5.38 6.44
CA PHE A 83 3.57 4.54 6.51
C PHE A 83 3.82 3.17 5.90
N THR A 84 2.98 2.22 6.30
CA THR A 84 2.78 0.94 5.63
C THR A 84 1.28 0.77 5.41
N ALA A 85 0.87 0.72 4.14
CA ALA A 85 -0.50 0.44 3.73
C ALA A 85 -0.62 -1.02 3.33
N TYR A 86 -1.60 -1.72 3.90
CA TYR A 86 -1.88 -3.12 3.65
C TYR A 86 -3.10 -3.21 2.74
N TYR A 87 -2.93 -3.91 1.63
CA TYR A 87 -3.94 -4.11 0.62
C TYR A 87 -4.31 -5.60 0.56
N ASP A 88 -5.61 -5.87 0.63
CA ASP A 88 -6.18 -7.12 0.13
C ASP A 88 -5.85 -7.21 -1.36
N ASP A 89 -5.37 -8.38 -1.81
CA ASP A 89 -4.92 -8.58 -3.19
C ASP A 89 -6.08 -8.78 -4.18
N GLY A 90 -7.31 -8.94 -3.70
CA GLY A 90 -8.47 -9.28 -4.52
C GLY A 90 -8.25 -10.59 -5.28
N ASP A 91 -7.58 -11.56 -4.66
CA ASP A 91 -7.19 -12.86 -5.22
C ASP A 91 -6.17 -12.81 -6.39
N LEU A 92 -5.54 -11.65 -6.66
CA LEU A 92 -4.46 -11.55 -7.66
C LEU A 92 -3.22 -12.38 -7.28
N PHE A 93 -2.97 -12.53 -5.99
CA PHE A 93 -1.88 -13.31 -5.40
C PHE A 93 -2.41 -14.40 -4.48
N PHE A 94 -3.59 -14.95 -4.76
CA PHE A 94 -4.15 -16.10 -4.03
C PHE A 94 -4.28 -15.91 -2.51
N GLY A 95 -4.67 -14.71 -2.08
CA GLY A 95 -4.93 -14.38 -0.68
C GLY A 95 -3.69 -13.94 0.11
N HIS A 96 -2.62 -13.54 -0.59
CA HIS A 96 -1.51 -12.81 0.03
C HIS A 96 -1.90 -11.35 0.24
N VAL A 97 -1.08 -10.63 1.02
CA VAL A 97 -1.27 -9.20 1.26
C VAL A 97 -0.25 -8.42 0.44
N ILE A 98 -0.70 -7.32 -0.14
CA ILE A 98 0.19 -6.36 -0.81
C ILE A 98 0.52 -5.25 0.18
N LEU A 99 1.80 -4.97 0.38
CA LEU A 99 2.27 -3.89 1.24
C LEU A 99 2.77 -2.76 0.36
N VAL A 100 2.35 -1.54 0.66
CA VAL A 100 2.92 -0.31 0.10
C VAL A 100 3.55 0.48 1.23
N GLU A 101 4.85 0.72 1.13
CA GLU A 101 5.59 1.52 2.09
C GLU A 101 5.94 2.88 1.50
N GLY A 102 6.04 3.88 2.35
CA GLY A 102 6.46 5.20 1.90
C GLY A 102 6.78 6.15 3.03
N GLY A 103 7.47 7.24 2.70
CA GLY A 103 7.93 8.22 3.67
C GLY A 103 6.81 9.06 4.31
N LYS A 104 7.22 9.88 5.28
CA LYS A 104 6.36 10.81 6.05
C LYS A 104 5.56 11.83 5.20
N ASP A 105 5.93 12.01 3.94
CA ASP A 105 5.21 12.88 3.00
C ASP A 105 4.04 12.17 2.29
N GLY A 106 3.86 10.87 2.57
CA GLY A 106 2.81 10.03 1.98
C GLY A 106 3.09 9.60 0.53
N GLU A 107 4.31 9.85 0.06
CA GLU A 107 4.81 9.36 -1.23
C GLU A 107 5.26 7.90 -1.05
N PRO A 108 4.80 6.97 -1.91
CA PRO A 108 5.20 5.57 -1.81
C PRO A 108 6.62 5.37 -2.36
N ASP A 109 7.39 4.55 -1.66
CA ASP A 109 8.80 4.24 -1.96
C ASP A 109 8.97 2.79 -2.47
N ASP A 110 8.18 1.85 -1.95
CA ASP A 110 8.25 0.43 -2.33
C ASP A 110 6.89 -0.27 -2.22
N ALA A 111 6.72 -1.36 -2.95
CA ALA A 111 5.54 -2.22 -2.89
C ALA A 111 5.91 -3.69 -3.13
N TYR A 112 5.43 -4.58 -2.28
CA TYR A 112 5.79 -5.99 -2.32
C TYR A 112 4.68 -6.89 -1.74
N ILE A 113 4.75 -8.18 -2.07
CA ILE A 113 3.80 -9.20 -1.61
C ILE A 113 4.34 -9.83 -0.32
N ALA A 114 3.48 -10.06 0.67
CA ALA A 114 3.82 -10.79 1.89
C ALA A 114 2.69 -11.74 2.31
N GLY A 115 3.08 -12.85 2.94
CA GLY A 115 2.17 -13.93 3.37
C GLY A 115 2.85 -15.28 3.27
#